data_AF-A0A661CAL9-F1
#
_entry.id   AF-A0A661CAL9-F1
#
_cell.length_a   1.000
_cell.length_b   1.000
_cell.length_c   1.000
_cell.angle_alpha   90.00
_cell.angle_beta   90.00
_cell.angle_gamma   90.00
#
_symmetry.space_group_name_H-M   'P 1'
#
loop_
_entity.id
_entity.type
_entity.pdbx_description
1 polymer ?
#
loop_
_entity_poly.entity_id
_entity_poly.type
_entity_poly.pdbx_seq_one_letter_code
_entity_poly.pdbx_strand_id
1 'polypeptide(L)' 'MRSIAKVFGRSPFVPLQMHMEKVAECVAKIPEIIDAYHRQDKSEVKSLAKKISRLEHAADL' A
#
# COMPACT_ATOMS: atom_id res chain seq x y z
N MET A 1 16.91 34.56 15.92
CA MET A 1 16.06 33.78 16.83
C MET A 1 15.84 32.39 16.26
N ARG A 2 16.25 31.32 16.97
CA ARG A 2 15.90 29.95 16.60
C ARG A 2 14.48 29.69 17.11
N SER A 3 13.52 29.56 16.20
CA SER A 3 12.11 29.28 16.55
C SER A 3 12.01 27.93 17.28
N ILE A 4 11.20 27.88 18.34
CA ILE A 4 10.91 26.68 19.13
C ILE A 4 10.31 25.55 18.27
N ALA A 5 9.80 25.88 17.07
CA ALA A 5 9.33 24.93 16.08
C ALA A 5 10.41 23.93 15.60
N LYS A 6 11.71 24.27 15.71
CA LYS A 6 12.80 23.32 15.42
C LYS A 6 13.03 22.27 16.52
N VAL A 7 12.47 22.47 17.72
CA VAL A 7 12.58 21.52 18.84
C VAL A 7 11.63 20.34 18.65
N PHE A 8 10.46 20.59 18.06
CA PHE A 8 9.54 19.54 17.60
C PHE A 8 9.96 19.09 16.19
N GLY A 9 11.07 18.35 16.11
CA GLY A 9 11.50 17.72 14.88
C GLY A 9 10.39 16.82 14.32
N ARG A 10 10.13 16.90 13.00
CA ARG A 10 9.25 15.92 12.35
C ARG A 10 9.83 14.53 12.55
N SER A 11 8.99 13.55 12.86
CA SER A 11 9.43 12.16 13.02
C SER A 11 10.20 11.73 11.76
N PRO A 12 11.41 11.19 11.89
CA PRO A 12 12.19 10.70 10.75
C PRO A 12 11.52 9.48 10.09
N PHE A 13 10.49 8.90 10.73
CA PHE A 13 9.77 7.74 10.25
C PHE A 13 8.53 8.08 9.41
N VAL A 14 8.17 9.36 9.24
CA VAL A 14 7.00 9.74 8.41
C VAL A 14 7.06 9.14 6.99
N PRO A 15 8.20 9.15 6.28
CA PRO A 15 8.29 8.50 4.97
C PRO A 15 8.06 6.98 5.03
N LEU A 16 8.54 6.32 6.09
CA LEU A 16 8.33 4.88 6.30
C LEU A 16 6.87 4.57 6.61
N GLN A 17 6.19 5.41 7.40
CA GLN A 17 4.76 5.27 7.67
C GLN A 17 3.93 5.39 6.39
N MET A 18 4.20 6.41 5.58
CA MET A 18 3.56 6.58 4.28
C MET A 18 3.79 5.40 3.33
N HIS A 19 5.01 4.84 3.31
CA HIS A 19 5.27 3.63 2.52
C HIS A 19 4.48 2.43 3.04
N MET A 20 4.42 2.25 4.37
CA MET A 20 3.66 1.15 4.99
C MET A 20 2.15 1.26 4.76
N GLU A 21 1.60 2.47 4.63
CA GLU A 21 0.21 2.68 4.21
C GLU A 21 -0.05 2.10 2.82
N LYS A 22 0.82 2.39 1.84
CA LYS A 22 0.72 1.82 0.49
C LYS A 22 0.87 0.29 0.48
N VAL A 23 1.78 -0.25 1.28
CA VAL A 23 1.95 -1.70 1.45
C VAL A 23 0.68 -2.32 2.04
N ALA A 24 0.09 -1.71 3.06
CA ALA A 24 -1.15 -2.18 3.66
C ALA A 24 -2.31 -2.20 2.66
N GLU A 25 -2.43 -1.17 1.82
CA GLU A 25 -3.41 -1.13 0.72
C GLU A 25 -3.23 -2.28 -0.27
N CYS A 26 -1.98 -2.60 -0.62
CA CYS A 26 -1.66 -3.72 -1.50
C CYS A 26 -2.05 -5.07 -0.88
N VAL A 27 -1.64 -5.31 0.37
CA VAL A 27 -1.89 -6.58 1.08
C VAL A 27 -3.38 -6.77 1.38
N ALA A 28 -4.14 -5.70 1.58
CA ALA A 28 -5.59 -5.76 1.79
C ALA A 28 -6.36 -6.39 0.60
N LYS A 29 -5.74 -6.49 -0.59
CA LYS A 29 -6.33 -7.14 -1.78
C LYS A 29 -6.12 -8.64 -1.87
N ILE A 30 -5.32 -9.22 -0.98
CA ILE A 30 -5.05 -10.66 -0.98
C ILE A 30 -6.30 -11.51 -0.71
N PRO A 31 -7.18 -11.19 0.26
CA PRO A 31 -8.42 -11.94 0.44
C PRO A 31 -9.32 -11.87 -0.80
N GLU A 32 -9.44 -10.69 -1.43
CA GLU A 32 -10.28 -10.49 -2.62
C GLU A 32 -9.85 -11.39 -3.79
N ILE A 33 -8.55 -11.50 -4.06
CA ILE A 33 -8.06 -12.34 -5.17
C ILE A 33 -8.16 -13.84 -4.85
N ILE A 34 -7.98 -14.22 -3.58
CA ILE A 34 -8.18 -15.60 -3.12
C ILE A 34 -9.66 -15.99 -3.27
N ASP A 35 -10.59 -15.12 -2.89
CA ASP A 35 -12.02 -15.37 -3.04
C ASP A 35 -12.44 -15.49 -4.51
N ALA A 36 -11.93 -14.59 -5.37
CA ALA A 36 -12.17 -14.65 -6.82
C ALA A 36 -11.63 -15.96 -7.42
N TYR A 37 -10.46 -16.42 -6.94
CA TYR A 37 -9.89 -17.70 -7.35
C TYR A 37 -10.76 -18.88 -6.92
N HIS A 38 -11.27 -18.91 -5.69
CA HIS A 38 -12.18 -19.96 -5.21
C HIS A 38 -13.48 -20.02 -6.01
N ARG A 39 -14.01 -18.87 -6.46
CA ARG A 39 -15.18 -18.80 -7.35
C ARG A 39 -14.89 -19.20 -8.80
N GLN A 40 -13.63 -19.51 -9.13
CA GLN A 40 -13.15 -19.76 -10.49
C GLN A 40 -13.40 -18.59 -11.47
N ASP A 41 -13.56 -17.36 -10.96
CA ASP A 41 -13.73 -16.17 -11.80
C ASP A 41 -12.37 -15.68 -12.33
N LYS A 42 -11.97 -16.22 -13.48
CA LYS A 42 -10.70 -15.86 -14.14
C LYS A 42 -10.62 -14.39 -14.55
N SER A 43 -11.76 -13.75 -14.84
CA SER A 43 -11.81 -12.34 -15.25
C SER A 43 -11.50 -11.44 -14.05
N GLU A 44 -12.15 -11.72 -12.94
CA GLU A 44 -11.96 -11.00 -11.69
C GLU A 44 -10.54 -11.20 -11.13
N VAL A 45 -10.02 -12.44 -11.14
CA VAL A 45 -8.63 -12.73 -10.77
C VAL A 45 -7.64 -11.91 -11.61
N LYS A 46 -7.83 -11.84 -12.94
CA LYS A 46 -6.94 -11.06 -13.82
C LYS A 46 -7.01 -9.55 -13.52
N SER A 47 -8.21 -9.04 -13.23
CA SER A 47 -8.40 -7.64 -12.87
C SER A 47 -7.73 -7.29 -11.54
N LEU A 48 -7.92 -8.14 -10.53
CA LEU A 48 -7.32 -7.98 -9.20
C LEU A 48 -5.80 -8.11 -9.25
N ALA A 49 -5.26 -9.07 -9.99
CA ALA A 49 -3.81 -9.22 -10.18
C ALA A 49 -3.18 -7.95 -10.77
N LYS A 50 -3.80 -7.36 -11.80
CA LYS A 50 -3.33 -6.09 -12.38
C LYS A 50 -3.43 -4.92 -11.38
N LYS A 51 -4.45 -4.93 -10.51
CA LYS A 51 -4.60 -3.91 -9.46
C LYS A 51 -3.52 -4.05 -8.38
N ILE A 52 -3.27 -5.27 -7.90
CA ILE A 52 -2.23 -5.60 -6.92
C ILE A 52 -0.86 -5.18 -7.45
N SER A 53 -0.51 -5.56 -8.68
CA SER A 53 0.78 -5.17 -9.29
C SER A 53 0.97 -3.65 -9.40
N ARG A 54 -0.10 -2.88 -9.61
CA ARG A 54 -0.01 -1.41 -9.58
C ARG A 54 0.20 -0.85 -8.19
N LEU A 55 -0.43 -1.43 -7.16
CA LEU A 55 -0.27 -1.00 -5.78
C LEU A 55 1.14 -1.33 -5.26
N GLU A 56 1.65 -2.51 -5.62
CA GLU A 56 3.03 -2.91 -5.32
C GLU A 56 4.04 -1.95 -5.99
N HIS A 57 3.90 -1.69 -7.28
CA HIS A 57 4.77 -0.73 -7.96
C HIS A 57 4.68 0.68 -7.35
N ALA A 58 3.50 1.11 -6.89
CA ALA A 58 3.34 2.39 -6.21
C ALA A 58 4.01 2.43 -4.84
N ALA A 59 4.15 1.30 -4.14
CA ALA A 59 4.87 1.20 -2.88
C ALA A 59 6.39 1.27 -3.11
N ASP A 60 6.89 0.72 -4.21
CA ASP A 60 8.32 0.76 -4.59
C ASP A 60 8.81 2.15 -5.04
N LEU A 61 7.90 3.07 -5.38
CA LEU A 61 8.16 4.47 -5.76
C LEU A 61 8.02 5.44 -4.56
#